data_AF-A0A1F3T1L0-F1
#
_entry.id   AF-A0A1F3T1L0-F1
#
_cell.length_a   1.000
_cell.length_b   1.000
_cell.length_c   1.000
_cell.angle_alpha   90.00
_cell.angle_beta   90.00
_cell.angle_gamma   90.00
#
_symmetry.space_group_name_H-M   'P 1'
#
loop_
_entity.id
_entity.type
_entity.pdbx_description
1 polymer ?
#
loop_
_entity_poly.entity_id
_entity_poly.type
_entity_poly.pdbx_seq_one_letter_code
_entity_poly.pdbx_strand_id
1 'polypeptide(L)'
;MKNARLTVSLLTGLAMYVFLANAAVAAESANTASDPQSQWSAMSEEQKEKVRENYLRWKALPEDQKKELRENFRQFQALSPEKKTRIKELYQGFKKLSPEQQKQIRNRFVEFKKVSPEERRKRLEKVRESRERRQKSMRARGADRANRSRR
;
A
#
# COMPACT_ATOMS: atom_id res chain seq x y z
N MET A 1 -13.11 4.96 -10.67
CA MET A 1 -12.40 3.99 -9.79
C MET A 1 -10.90 3.98 -10.10
N LYS A 2 -10.10 4.85 -9.48
CA LYS A 2 -8.65 5.04 -9.78
C LYS A 2 -7.73 4.54 -8.64
N ASN A 3 -8.27 3.81 -7.66
CA ASN A 3 -7.69 3.75 -6.31
C ASN A 3 -6.95 2.44 -5.99
N ALA A 4 -6.95 1.45 -6.90
CA ALA A 4 -6.30 0.15 -6.68
C ALA A 4 -4.82 0.11 -7.10
N ARG A 5 -4.27 1.24 -7.59
CA ARG A 5 -2.88 1.34 -8.08
C ARG A 5 -1.89 1.83 -7.02
N LEU A 6 -2.39 2.30 -5.88
CA LEU A 6 -1.62 3.14 -4.95
C LEU A 6 -1.17 2.43 -3.66
N THR A 7 -1.80 1.32 -3.28
CA THR A 7 -1.66 0.75 -1.93
C THR A 7 -0.29 0.13 -1.63
N VAL A 8 0.44 -0.35 -2.65
CA VAL A 8 1.75 -1.01 -2.45
C VAL A 8 2.94 -0.20 -3.00
N SER A 9 2.74 0.68 -3.99
CA SER A 9 3.73 1.72 -4.34
C SER A 9 3.98 2.65 -3.15
N LEU A 10 2.94 2.92 -2.36
CA LEU A 10 3.11 3.53 -1.04
C LEU A 10 3.91 2.60 -0.14
N LEU A 11 3.60 1.32 0.06
CA LEU A 11 4.37 0.47 0.98
C LEU A 11 5.88 0.35 0.68
N THR A 12 6.32 0.40 -0.58
CA THR A 12 7.76 0.31 -0.92
C THR A 12 8.48 1.66 -0.91
N GLY A 13 7.84 2.74 -1.38
CA GLY A 13 8.40 4.10 -1.26
C GLY A 13 8.31 4.67 0.16
N LEU A 14 7.24 4.33 0.87
CA LEU A 14 6.99 4.66 2.27
C LEU A 14 7.84 3.81 3.21
N ALA A 15 8.29 2.59 2.83
CA ALA A 15 9.24 1.87 3.67
C ALA A 15 10.55 2.65 3.90
N MET A 16 10.97 3.44 2.89
CA MET A 16 12.13 4.33 2.98
C MET A 16 11.81 5.63 3.73
N TYR A 17 10.60 6.20 3.59
CA TYR A 17 10.26 7.49 4.20
C TYR A 17 9.62 7.39 5.60
N VAL A 18 8.83 6.33 5.90
CA VAL A 18 8.37 6.04 7.27
C VAL A 18 9.54 5.70 8.18
N PHE A 19 10.71 5.33 7.63
CA PHE A 19 11.93 5.22 8.42
C PHE A 19 12.62 6.57 8.69
N LEU A 20 12.40 7.60 7.87
CA LEU A 20 12.77 8.99 8.19
C LEU A 20 11.77 9.68 9.13
N ALA A 21 10.58 9.10 9.31
CA ALA A 21 9.53 9.61 10.20
C ALA A 21 9.30 8.72 11.44
N ASN A 22 10.27 7.87 11.80
CA ASN A 22 10.18 7.00 12.96
C ASN A 22 10.84 7.65 14.19
N ALA A 23 10.19 8.70 14.67
CA ALA A 23 10.18 9.06 16.08
C ALA A 23 8.71 9.29 16.45
N ALA A 24 7.94 8.21 16.66
CA ALA A 24 6.66 8.23 17.37
C ALA A 24 6.07 6.81 17.51
N VAL A 25 5.86 6.15 18.66
CA VAL A 25 5.88 6.57 20.08
C VAL A 25 5.54 8.05 20.26
N ALA A 26 4.40 8.47 19.74
CA ALA A 26 3.78 9.77 20.04
C ALA A 26 2.33 9.78 19.52
N ALA A 27 1.57 8.72 19.81
CA ALA A 27 0.11 8.82 19.79
C ALA A 27 -0.41 9.70 20.95
N GLU A 28 0.46 10.46 21.62
CA GLU A 28 0.17 11.17 22.87
C GLU A 28 0.67 12.62 22.89
N SER A 29 1.00 13.24 21.75
CA SER A 29 1.41 14.66 21.75
C SER A 29 0.94 15.39 20.51
N ALA A 30 -0.37 15.61 20.44
CA ALA A 30 -0.98 16.58 19.56
C ALA A 30 -0.70 18.01 20.04
N ASN A 31 0.57 18.45 20.20
CA ASN A 31 0.94 19.87 20.35
C ASN A 31 2.44 20.23 20.37
N THR A 32 3.32 19.54 19.64
CA THR A 32 4.69 20.04 19.46
C THR A 32 5.05 20.14 17.99
N ALA A 33 5.01 21.37 17.48
CA ALA A 33 5.87 21.79 16.38
C ALA A 33 7.32 21.57 16.85
N SER A 34 7.80 20.34 16.69
CA SER A 34 9.08 19.89 17.19
C SER A 34 10.13 20.26 16.15
N ASP A 35 10.90 21.29 16.48
CA ASP A 35 12.07 21.75 15.72
C ASP A 35 12.89 20.55 15.20
N PRO A 36 13.11 20.42 13.87
CA PRO A 36 13.92 19.36 13.29
C PRO A 36 15.31 19.24 13.93
N GLN A 37 15.88 20.36 14.38
CA GLN A 37 17.19 20.38 15.04
C GLN A 37 17.11 19.75 16.44
N SER A 38 16.07 20.05 17.22
CA SER A 38 15.82 19.39 18.50
C SER A 38 15.60 17.88 18.36
N GLN A 39 14.91 17.44 17.30
CA GLN A 39 14.73 16.00 17.03
C GLN A 39 16.05 15.33 16.66
N TRP A 40 16.87 15.97 15.84
CA TRP A 40 18.19 15.46 15.45
C TRP A 40 19.13 15.31 16.65
N SER A 41 19.18 16.32 17.52
CA SER A 41 19.99 16.28 18.73
C SER A 41 19.53 15.22 19.72
N ALA A 42 18.24 14.88 19.74
CA ALA A 42 17.66 13.85 20.60
C ALA A 42 17.84 12.40 20.07
N MET A 43 18.32 12.21 18.83
CA MET A 43 18.56 10.89 18.26
C MET A 43 19.84 10.24 18.82
N SER A 44 19.82 8.92 19.00
CA SER A 44 21.04 8.15 19.26
C SER A 44 21.97 8.16 18.06
N GLU A 45 23.25 7.83 18.27
CA GLU A 45 24.21 7.75 17.17
C GLU A 45 23.82 6.69 16.12
N GLU A 46 23.26 5.54 16.53
CA GLU A 46 22.77 4.55 15.56
C GLU A 46 21.57 5.06 14.75
N GLN A 47 20.72 5.91 15.34
CA GLN A 47 19.61 6.52 14.63
C GLN A 47 20.10 7.56 13.61
N LYS A 48 21.05 8.42 14.01
CA LYS A 48 21.68 9.40 13.11
C LYS A 48 22.39 8.71 11.95
N GLU A 49 23.09 7.60 12.21
CA GLU A 49 23.77 6.81 11.18
C GLU A 49 22.78 6.28 10.15
N LYS A 50 21.66 5.69 10.58
CA LYS A 50 20.61 5.22 9.67
C LYS A 50 20.00 6.35 8.85
N VAL A 51 19.80 7.53 9.44
CA VAL A 51 19.31 8.69 8.69
C VAL A 51 20.33 9.11 7.63
N ARG A 52 21.62 9.17 7.97
CA ARG A 52 22.70 9.48 7.03
C ARG A 52 22.77 8.46 5.89
N GLU A 53 22.69 7.17 6.20
CA GLU A 53 22.69 6.09 5.20
C GLU A 53 21.51 6.23 4.23
N ASN A 54 20.30 6.46 4.76
CA ASN A 54 19.11 6.67 3.94
C ASN A 54 19.23 7.93 3.06
N TYR A 55 19.82 8.99 3.58
CA TYR A 55 20.08 10.21 2.82
C TYR A 55 21.05 9.96 1.67
N LEU A 56 22.15 9.22 1.91
CA LEU A 56 23.10 8.85 0.86
C LEU A 56 22.45 8.00 -0.23
N ARG A 57 21.63 7.02 0.17
CA ARG A 57 20.84 6.19 -0.77
C ARG A 57 19.90 7.04 -1.61
N TRP A 58 19.18 7.97 -0.99
CA TRP A 58 18.30 8.90 -1.71
C TRP A 58 19.05 9.83 -2.67
N LYS A 59 20.20 10.38 -2.23
CA LYS A 59 21.05 11.24 -3.06
C LYS A 59 21.56 10.51 -4.31
N ALA A 60 21.88 9.23 -4.16
CA ALA A 60 22.34 8.34 -5.23
C ALA A 60 21.22 7.91 -6.21
N LEU A 61 19.94 8.18 -5.92
CA LEU A 61 18.85 7.84 -6.84
C LEU A 61 18.90 8.72 -8.10
N PRO A 62 18.55 8.17 -9.28
CA PRO A 62 18.29 8.96 -10.49
C PRO A 62 17.14 9.97 -10.27
N GLU A 63 17.15 11.09 -11.00
CA GLU A 63 16.16 12.16 -10.83
C GLU A 63 14.71 11.69 -11.08
N ASP A 64 14.51 10.77 -12.02
CA ASP A 64 13.18 10.19 -12.27
C ASP A 64 12.63 9.43 -11.06
N GLN A 65 13.51 8.67 -10.39
CA GLN A 65 13.14 7.95 -9.17
C GLN A 65 12.88 8.94 -8.03
N LYS A 66 13.72 9.97 -7.88
CA LYS A 66 13.47 11.04 -6.89
C LYS A 66 12.14 11.73 -7.14
N LYS A 67 11.77 11.98 -8.40
CA LYS A 67 10.48 12.56 -8.79
C LYS A 67 9.32 11.65 -8.42
N GLU A 68 9.40 10.36 -8.73
CA GLU A 68 8.38 9.38 -8.32
C GLU A 68 8.23 9.33 -6.79
N LEU A 69 9.34 9.33 -6.05
CA LEU A 69 9.33 9.34 -4.59
C LEU A 69 8.68 10.61 -4.02
N ARG A 70 9.03 11.80 -4.54
CA ARG A 70 8.41 13.07 -4.14
C ARG A 70 6.90 13.07 -4.38
N GLU A 71 6.47 12.56 -5.53
CA GLU A 71 5.06 12.47 -5.89
C GLU A 71 4.30 11.53 -4.94
N ASN A 72 4.84 10.33 -4.70
CA ASN A 72 4.27 9.36 -3.76
C ASN A 72 4.19 9.94 -2.34
N PHE A 73 5.19 10.71 -1.93
CA PHE A 73 5.21 11.37 -0.63
C PHE A 73 4.11 12.44 -0.52
N ARG A 74 3.94 13.29 -1.54
CA ARG A 74 2.85 14.28 -1.57
C ARG A 74 1.49 13.61 -1.47
N GLN A 75 1.28 12.51 -2.19
CA GLN A 75 0.04 11.74 -2.11
C GLN A 75 -0.18 11.13 -0.72
N PHE A 76 0.89 10.63 -0.09
CA PHE A 76 0.83 10.12 1.28
C PHE A 76 0.48 11.22 2.29
N GLN A 77 1.08 12.40 2.17
CA GLN A 77 0.76 13.55 3.03
C GLN A 77 -0.71 13.96 2.92
N ALA A 78 -1.28 13.89 1.71
CA ALA A 78 -2.69 14.18 1.46
C ALA A 78 -3.67 13.10 1.97
N LEU A 79 -3.19 11.95 2.48
CA LEU A 79 -4.05 10.93 3.07
C LEU A 79 -4.62 11.38 4.42
N SER A 80 -5.83 10.91 4.73
CA SER A 80 -6.42 11.08 6.06
C SER A 80 -5.58 10.35 7.13
N PRO A 81 -5.62 10.80 8.39
CA PRO A 81 -4.89 10.17 9.49
C PRO A 81 -5.17 8.67 9.61
N GLU A 82 -6.43 8.25 9.49
CA GLU A 82 -6.83 6.84 9.52
C GLU A 82 -6.13 6.01 8.42
N LYS A 83 -6.07 6.53 7.20
CA LYS A 83 -5.38 5.86 6.08
C LYS A 83 -3.88 5.77 6.35
N LYS A 84 -3.28 6.82 6.92
CA LYS A 84 -1.87 6.80 7.31
C LYS A 84 -1.60 5.72 8.37
N THR A 85 -2.44 5.61 9.39
CA THR A 85 -2.35 4.57 10.43
C THR A 85 -2.44 3.17 9.83
N ARG A 86 -3.45 2.92 8.98
CA ARG A 86 -3.61 1.63 8.33
C ARG A 86 -2.39 1.24 7.48
N ILE A 87 -1.77 2.19 6.80
CA ILE A 87 -0.55 1.92 6.04
C ILE A 87 0.62 1.59 6.97
N LYS A 88 0.77 2.29 8.10
CA LYS A 88 1.79 1.96 9.12
C LYS A 88 1.62 0.53 9.65
N GLU A 89 0.40 0.11 9.96
CA GLU A 89 0.10 -1.25 10.43
C GLU A 89 0.44 -2.31 9.39
N LEU A 90 0.03 -2.10 8.13
CA LEU A 90 0.37 -3.00 7.03
C LEU A 90 1.88 -3.13 6.84
N TYR A 91 2.61 -2.02 7.00
CA TYR A 91 4.06 -2.02 6.92
C TYR A 91 4.72 -2.77 8.09
N GLN A 92 4.22 -2.59 9.32
CA GLN A 92 4.70 -3.34 10.48
C GLN A 92 4.44 -4.84 10.30
N GLY A 93 3.27 -5.23 9.79
CA GLY A 93 2.95 -6.61 9.45
C GLY A 93 3.93 -7.17 8.41
N PHE A 94 4.20 -6.40 7.34
CA PHE A 94 5.15 -6.79 6.30
C PHE A 94 6.58 -6.99 6.84
N LYS A 95 7.07 -6.13 7.74
CA LYS A 95 8.40 -6.27 8.35
C LYS A 95 8.57 -7.53 9.17
N LYS A 96 7.49 -8.05 9.76
CA LYS A 96 7.50 -9.28 10.56
C LYS A 96 7.50 -10.56 9.70
N LEU A 97 7.24 -10.44 8.39
CA LEU A 97 7.26 -11.58 7.48
C LEU A 97 8.68 -12.07 7.22
N SER A 98 8.83 -13.36 6.91
CA SER A 98 10.11 -13.94 6.52
C SER A 98 10.65 -13.30 5.23
N PRO A 99 11.98 -13.34 5.00
CA PRO A 99 12.58 -12.82 3.77
C PRO A 99 11.93 -13.37 2.49
N GLU A 100 11.58 -14.67 2.47
CA GLU A 100 10.91 -15.36 1.37
C GLU A 100 9.50 -14.79 1.15
N GLN A 101 8.72 -14.61 2.22
CA GLN A 101 7.37 -14.05 2.14
C GLN A 101 7.42 -12.59 1.66
N GLN A 102 8.37 -11.80 2.14
CA GLN A 102 8.58 -10.44 1.66
C GLN A 102 8.92 -10.44 0.16
N LYS A 103 9.80 -11.34 -0.28
CA LYS A 103 10.16 -11.49 -1.71
C LYS A 103 8.96 -11.88 -2.56
N GLN A 104 8.12 -12.82 -2.09
CA GLN A 104 6.90 -13.20 -2.80
C GLN A 104 5.93 -12.03 -2.97
N ILE A 105 5.74 -11.22 -1.93
CA ILE A 105 4.89 -10.02 -2.00
C ILE A 105 5.46 -9.00 -3.00
N ARG A 106 6.78 -8.74 -2.95
CA ARG A 106 7.45 -7.84 -3.91
C ARG A 106 7.28 -8.34 -5.35
N ASN A 107 7.48 -9.64 -5.59
CA ASN A 107 7.34 -10.24 -6.92
C ASN A 107 5.92 -10.13 -7.45
N ARG A 108 4.92 -10.49 -6.64
CA ARG A 108 3.49 -10.35 -7.01
C ARG A 108 3.15 -8.91 -7.38
N PHE A 109 3.74 -7.94 -6.70
CA PHE A 109 3.53 -6.53 -7.01
C PHE A 109 4.18 -6.10 -8.33
N VAL A 110 5.42 -6.51 -8.59
CA VAL A 110 6.10 -6.23 -9.86
C VAL A 110 5.31 -6.82 -11.03
N GLU A 111 4.87 -8.07 -10.91
CA GLU A 111 4.01 -8.71 -11.91
C GLU A 111 2.69 -7.96 -12.08
N PHE A 112 2.06 -7.56 -10.98
CA PHE A 112 0.85 -6.75 -11.05
C PHE A 112 1.09 -5.43 -11.80
N LYS A 113 2.18 -4.69 -11.53
CA LYS A 113 2.51 -3.43 -12.25
C LYS A 113 2.67 -3.63 -13.76
N LYS A 114 3.16 -4.79 -14.20
CA LYS A 114 3.29 -5.13 -15.64
C LYS A 114 1.94 -5.39 -16.32
N VAL A 115 0.94 -5.86 -15.58
CA VAL A 115 -0.41 -6.07 -16.15
C VAL A 115 -1.05 -4.73 -16.50
N SER A 116 -1.36 -4.54 -17.78
CA SER A 116 -1.92 -3.30 -18.31
C SER A 116 -3.25 -2.94 -17.63
N PRO A 117 -3.58 -1.64 -17.52
CA PRO A 117 -4.88 -1.16 -17.09
C PRO A 117 -6.07 -1.89 -17.71
N GLU A 118 -5.97 -2.20 -19.00
CA GLU A 118 -7.03 -2.81 -19.80
C GLU A 118 -7.17 -4.29 -19.49
N GLU A 119 -6.05 -5.01 -19.36
CA GLU A 119 -6.04 -6.42 -19.01
C GLU A 119 -6.64 -6.67 -17.61
N ARG A 120 -6.40 -5.75 -16.66
CA ARG A 120 -7.07 -5.79 -15.35
C ARG A 120 -8.58 -5.62 -15.46
N ARG A 121 -9.05 -4.71 -16.33
CA ARG A 121 -10.49 -4.51 -16.55
C ARG A 121 -11.13 -5.75 -17.14
N LYS A 122 -10.52 -6.35 -18.17
CA LYS A 122 -10.98 -7.59 -18.80
C LYS A 122 -11.09 -8.73 -17.78
N ARG A 123 -10.12 -8.87 -16.87
CA ARG A 123 -10.19 -9.89 -15.80
C ARG A 123 -11.36 -9.66 -14.84
N LEU A 124 -11.59 -8.41 -14.43
CA LEU A 124 -12.70 -8.06 -13.54
C LEU A 124 -14.07 -8.25 -14.22
N GLU A 125 -14.15 -7.92 -15.51
CA GLU A 125 -15.34 -8.14 -16.34
C GLU A 125 -15.68 -9.62 -16.46
N LYS A 126 -14.70 -10.48 -16.78
CA LYS A 126 -14.89 -11.94 -16.81
C LYS A 126 -15.41 -12.51 -15.48
N VAL A 127 -14.89 -12.01 -14.35
CA VAL A 127 -15.36 -12.43 -13.02
C VAL A 127 -16.81 -11.99 -12.80
N ARG A 128 -17.16 -10.77 -13.22
CA ARG A 128 -18.52 -10.24 -13.12
C ARG A 128 -19.49 -11.05 -13.99
N GLU A 129 -19.19 -11.27 -15.25
CA GLU A 129 -19.99 -12.08 -16.17
C GLU A 129 -20.19 -13.51 -15.67
N SER A 130 -19.13 -14.13 -15.14
CA SER A 130 -19.22 -15.48 -14.58
C SER A 130 -20.16 -15.52 -13.36
N ARG A 131 -20.13 -14.48 -12.51
CA ARG A 131 -21.05 -14.36 -11.38
C ARG A 131 -22.49 -14.18 -11.84
N GLU A 132 -22.74 -13.31 -12.81
CA GLU A 132 -24.07 -13.04 -13.37
C GLU A 132 -24.65 -14.30 -14.04
N ARG A 133 -23.85 -15.02 -14.84
CA ARG A 133 -24.25 -16.29 -15.46
C ARG A 133 -24.64 -17.32 -14.40
N ARG A 134 -23.83 -17.47 -13.35
CA ARG A 134 -24.13 -18.38 -12.23
C ARG A 134 -25.41 -17.98 -11.49
N GLN A 135 -25.62 -16.68 -11.28
CA GLN A 135 -26.84 -16.18 -10.63
C GLN A 135 -28.09 -16.46 -11.47
N LYS A 136 -28.03 -16.22 -12.79
CA LYS A 136 -29.13 -16.49 -13.72
C LYS A 136 -29.48 -17.98 -13.77
N SER A 137 -28.47 -18.86 -13.81
CA SER A 137 -28.70 -20.31 -13.79
C SER A 137 -29.33 -20.78 -12.46
N MET A 138 -28.92 -20.19 -11.33
CA MET A 138 -29.50 -20.53 -10.02
C MET A 138 -30.95 -20.06 -9.91
N ARG A 139 -31.28 -18.87 -10.42
CA ARG A 139 -32.65 -18.35 -10.47
C ARG A 139 -33.56 -19.21 -11.34
N ALA A 140 -33.10 -19.61 -12.53
CA ALA A 140 -33.85 -20.49 -13.43
C ALA A 140 -34.14 -21.86 -12.79
N ARG A 141 -33.13 -22.49 -12.18
CA ARG A 141 -33.32 -23.76 -11.45
C ARG A 141 -34.27 -23.64 -10.26
N GLY A 142 -34.28 -22.50 -9.57
CA GLY A 142 -35.23 -22.22 -8.49
C GLY A 142 -36.68 -22.09 -8.98
N ALA A 143 -36.89 -21.39 -10.09
CA ALA A 143 -38.20 -21.24 -10.72
C ALA A 143 -38.76 -22.58 -11.22
N ASP A 144 -37.92 -23.42 -11.84
CA ASP A 144 -38.32 -24.75 -12.32
C ASP A 144 -38.71 -25.73 -11.20
N ARG A 145 -38.12 -25.57 -10.00
CA ARG A 145 -38.51 -26.36 -8.82
C ARG A 145 -39.86 -25.89 -8.27
N ALA A 146 -40.06 -24.58 -8.16
CA ALA A 146 -41.30 -24.00 -7.66
C ALA A 146 -42.50 -24.26 -8.59
N ASN A 147 -42.28 -24.36 -9.89
CA ASN A 147 -43.33 -24.71 -10.85
C ASN A 147 -43.71 -26.20 -10.79
N ARG A 148 -42.73 -27.08 -10.56
CA ARG A 148 -42.98 -28.53 -10.39
C ARG A 148 -43.70 -28.89 -9.10
N SER A 149 -43.58 -28.08 -8.04
CA SER A 149 -44.30 -28.30 -6.78
C SER A 149 -45.73 -27.76 -6.77
N ARG A 150 -46.18 -27.09 -7.85
CA ARG A 150 -47.53 -26.51 -7.99
C ARG A 150 -48.45 -27.30 -8.93
N ARG A 151 -47.92 -28.33 -9.61
CA ARG A 151 -48.67 -29.30 -10.41
C ARG A 151 -48.82 -30.58 -9.59
#